data_AF-A0A922IK61-F1
#
_entry.id   AF-A0A922IK61-F1
#
_cell.length_a   1.000
_cell.length_b   1.000
_cell.length_c   1.000
_cell.angle_alpha   90.00
_cell.angle_beta   90.00
_cell.angle_gamma   90.00
#
_symmetry.space_group_name_H-M   'P 1'
#
loop_
_entity.id
_entity.type
_entity.pdbx_description
1 polymer ?
#
loop_
_entity_poly.entity_id
_entity_poly.type
_entity_poly.pdbx_seq_one_letter_code
_entity_poly.pdbx_strand_id
1 'polypeptide(L)'
;MWESENTNQIAEEMKRYNMRVIGFSETHWIQTGRKRIDSREMMLYSGHEEGNAPHTQGIALILFKESCEALKGWESHGSMVIKASFKTKKEQITMNIIQCHAPTNDIDDDDKDQFYERLQ
;
A
#
# COMPACT_ATOMS: atom_id res chain seq x y z
N MET A 1 16.64 -10.51 -0.11
CA MET A 1 15.98 -11.83 -0.01
C MET A 1 15.43 -12.00 1.41
N TRP A 2 14.53 -11.10 1.80
CA TRP A 2 13.77 -11.07 3.06
C TRP A 2 12.25 -10.98 2.76
N GLU A 3 11.89 -11.17 1.48
CA GLU A 3 10.59 -10.79 0.89
C GLU A 3 9.68 -11.98 0.61
N SER A 4 10.22 -13.16 0.29
CA SER A 4 9.43 -14.32 -0.16
C SER A 4 8.82 -15.13 0.98
N GLU A 5 9.54 -15.32 2.10
CA GLU A 5 9.00 -16.07 3.25
C GLU A 5 7.89 -15.31 3.98
N ASN A 6 8.01 -13.99 4.12
CA ASN A 6 7.01 -13.16 4.81
C ASN A 6 5.72 -13.00 3.98
N THR A 7 5.83 -12.88 2.65
CA THR A 7 4.67 -12.72 1.75
C THR A 7 3.80 -13.98 1.65
N ASN A 8 4.39 -15.18 1.77
CA ASN A 8 3.64 -16.43 1.78
C ASN A 8 2.77 -16.58 3.04
N GLN A 9 3.31 -16.27 4.22
CA GLN A 9 2.54 -16.31 5.47
C GLN A 9 1.38 -15.31 5.43
N ILE A 10 1.61 -14.11 4.88
CA ILE A 10 0.55 -13.11 4.67
C ILE A 10 -0.55 -13.66 3.75
N ALA A 11 -0.19 -14.30 2.64
CA ALA A 11 -1.15 -14.87 1.71
C ALA A 11 -1.98 -16.00 2.35
N GLU A 12 -1.38 -16.82 3.22
CA GLU A 12 -2.10 -17.84 3.99
C GLU A 12 -3.09 -17.23 4.98
N GLU A 13 -2.68 -16.23 5.76
CA GLU A 13 -3.56 -15.56 6.73
C GLU A 13 -4.67 -14.76 6.02
N MET A 14 -4.39 -14.13 4.87
CA MET A 14 -5.41 -13.51 4.04
C MET A 14 -6.47 -14.52 3.59
N LYS A 15 -6.06 -15.72 3.17
CA LYS A 15 -7.00 -16.80 2.82
C LYS A 15 -7.79 -17.27 4.05
N ARG A 16 -7.11 -17.45 5.19
CA ARG A 16 -7.71 -17.90 6.45
C ARG A 16 -8.81 -16.97 6.94
N TYR A 17 -8.59 -15.66 6.89
CA TYR A 17 -9.56 -14.65 7.31
C TYR A 17 -10.46 -14.14 6.17
N ASN A 18 -10.35 -14.73 4.98
CA ASN A 18 -11.08 -14.29 3.78
C ASN A 18 -10.88 -12.79 3.47
N MET A 19 -9.68 -12.26 3.76
CA MET A 19 -9.32 -10.89 3.44
C MET A 19 -9.08 -10.74 1.94
N ARG A 20 -9.56 -9.63 1.39
CA ARG A 20 -9.46 -9.32 -0.05
C ARG A 20 -8.44 -8.23 -0.35
N VAL A 21 -8.18 -7.36 0.62
CA VAL A 21 -7.18 -6.29 0.59
C VAL A 21 -6.59 -6.20 1.98
N ILE A 22 -5.27 -6.05 2.07
CA ILE A 22 -4.57 -5.73 3.33
C ILE A 22 -3.58 -4.59 3.09
N GLY A 23 -3.47 -3.68 4.05
CA GLY A 23 -2.53 -2.58 4.04
C GLY A 23 -1.38 -2.83 5.00
N PHE A 24 -0.17 -2.46 4.57
CA PHE A 24 1.05 -2.49 5.36
C PHE A 24 1.66 -1.09 5.41
N SER A 25 2.28 -0.79 6.53
CA SER A 25 3.16 0.36 6.74
C SER A 25 4.53 -0.16 7.18
N GLU A 26 5.56 0.68 7.10
CA GLU A 26 6.95 0.32 7.37
C GLU A 26 7.44 -0.88 6.54
N THR A 27 7.12 -0.86 5.25
CA THR A 27 7.57 -1.93 4.35
C THR A 27 9.05 -1.81 4.00
N HIS A 28 9.64 -0.62 4.20
CA HIS A 28 11.03 -0.27 3.88
C HIS A 28 11.41 -0.48 2.40
N TRP A 29 10.40 -0.62 1.51
CA TRP A 29 10.64 -0.66 0.08
C TRP A 29 11.03 0.71 -0.43
N ILE A 30 11.84 0.72 -1.48
CA ILE A 30 12.17 1.93 -2.24
C ILE A 30 11.31 1.98 -3.50
N GLN A 31 11.14 3.20 -4.03
CA GLN A 31 10.38 3.50 -5.23
C GLN A 31 8.87 3.19 -5.10
N THR A 32 8.15 3.57 -6.15
CA THR A 32 6.72 3.30 -6.29
C THR A 32 6.51 2.31 -7.41
N GLY A 33 5.66 1.31 -7.18
CA GLY A 33 5.37 0.35 -8.23
C GLY A 33 4.31 -0.68 -7.88
N ARG A 34 4.17 -1.61 -8.82
CA ARG A 34 3.28 -2.76 -8.73
C ARG A 34 4.08 -4.02 -9.01
N LYS A 35 4.02 -5.00 -8.10
CA LYS A 35 4.71 -6.29 -8.24
C LYS A 35 3.74 -7.44 -7.98
N ARG A 36 3.91 -8.55 -8.68
CA ARG A 36 3.23 -9.80 -8.34
C ARG A 36 4.07 -10.53 -7.31
N ILE A 37 3.49 -10.91 -6.18
CA ILE A 37 4.17 -11.72 -5.18
C ILE A 37 4.05 -13.22 -5.53
N ASP A 38 4.90 -14.07 -4.95
CA ASP A 38 5.05 -15.48 -5.33
C ASP A 38 3.73 -16.27 -5.24
N SER A 39 2.88 -15.91 -4.29
CA SER A 39 1.56 -16.49 -4.06
C SER A 39 0.48 -16.06 -5.09
N ARG A 40 0.87 -15.26 -6.09
CA ARG A 40 0.09 -14.74 -7.24
C ARG A 40 -0.81 -13.53 -6.98
N GLU A 41 -0.90 -13.05 -5.74
CA GLU A 41 -1.51 -11.77 -5.38
C GLU A 41 -0.70 -10.59 -5.93
N MET A 42 -1.33 -9.42 -6.00
CA MET A 42 -0.69 -8.19 -6.48
C MET A 42 -0.38 -7.28 -5.30
N MET A 43 0.84 -6.77 -5.24
CA MET A 43 1.23 -5.72 -4.31
C MET A 43 1.36 -4.39 -5.04
N LEU A 44 0.70 -3.36 -4.52
CA LEU A 44 0.94 -1.96 -4.82
C LEU A 44 1.83 -1.42 -3.70
N TYR A 45 2.94 -0.77 -4.02
CA TYR A 45 3.85 -0.25 -3.01
C TYR A 45 4.33 1.14 -3.37
N SER A 46 4.65 1.90 -2.33
CA SER A 46 5.28 3.20 -2.43
C SER A 46 6.29 3.34 -1.31
N GLY A 47 7.41 3.96 -1.63
CA GLY A 47 8.54 4.18 -0.75
C GLY A 47 9.42 5.28 -1.31
N HIS A 48 10.50 5.60 -0.60
CA HIS A 48 11.39 6.69 -1.02
C HIS A 48 12.04 6.42 -2.39
N GLU A 49 12.10 7.43 -3.25
CA GLU A 49 12.72 7.31 -4.58
C GLU A 49 14.26 7.30 -4.51
N GLU A 50 14.84 7.97 -3.51
CA GLU A 50 16.28 8.04 -3.31
C GLU A 50 16.82 6.74 -2.69
N GLY A 51 17.76 6.10 -3.37
CA GLY A 51 18.37 4.85 -2.89
C GLY A 51 19.21 4.98 -1.61
N ASN A 52 19.54 6.20 -1.20
CA ASN A 52 20.25 6.51 0.05
C ASN A 52 19.34 7.07 1.13
N ALA A 53 18.03 7.22 0.85
CA ALA A 53 17.08 7.62 1.87
C ALA A 53 17.12 6.61 3.03
N PRO A 54 16.93 7.06 4.27
CA PRO A 54 16.78 6.13 5.38
C PRO A 54 15.70 5.11 5.00
N HIS A 55 15.98 3.82 5.24
CA HIS A 55 15.04 2.70 5.06
C HIS A 55 13.95 2.77 6.15
N THR A 56 13.29 3.91 6.22
CA THR A 56 12.20 4.30 7.10
C THR A 56 11.01 4.55 6.20
N GLN A 57 9.79 4.30 6.67
CA GLN A 57 8.57 4.44 5.88
C GLN A 57 8.45 3.36 4.78
N GLY A 58 7.49 3.59 3.89
CA GLY A 58 7.09 2.63 2.88
C GLY A 58 5.76 2.00 3.24
N ILE A 59 4.86 2.00 2.29
CA ILE A 59 3.51 1.48 2.45
C ILE A 59 3.19 0.55 1.30
N ALA A 60 2.31 -0.41 1.57
CA ALA A 60 1.84 -1.30 0.53
C ALA A 60 0.37 -1.68 0.72
N LEU A 61 -0.28 -1.99 -0.39
CA LEU A 61 -1.54 -2.71 -0.43
C LEU A 61 -1.29 -4.06 -1.11
N ILE A 62 -1.65 -5.16 -0.44
CA ILE A 62 -1.70 -6.48 -1.08
C ILE A 62 -3.15 -6.80 -1.44
N LEU A 63 -3.36 -7.12 -2.71
CA LEU A 63 -4.64 -7.35 -3.34
C LEU A 63 -4.77 -8.83 -3.70
N PHE A 64 -5.81 -9.46 -3.17
CA PHE A 64 -6.20 -10.80 -3.61
C PHE A 64 -6.73 -10.76 -5.06
N LYS A 65 -6.80 -11.92 -5.72
CA LYS A 65 -7.13 -12.00 -7.15
C LYS A 65 -8.41 -11.23 -7.53
N GLU A 66 -9.49 -11.37 -6.78
CA GLU A 66 -10.75 -10.68 -7.09
C GLU A 66 -10.63 -9.15 -6.95
N SER A 67 -9.86 -8.67 -5.96
CA SER A 67 -9.59 -7.23 -5.78
C SER A 67 -8.71 -6.67 -6.89
N CYS A 68 -7.78 -7.48 -7.41
CA CYS A 68 -6.98 -7.11 -8.56
C CYS A 68 -7.84 -6.84 -9.80
N GLU A 69 -8.84 -7.70 -10.03
CA GLU A 69 -9.78 -7.58 -11.15
C GLU A 69 -10.74 -6.39 -10.96
N ALA A 70 -11.06 -6.06 -9.70
CA ALA A 70 -11.88 -4.91 -9.36
C ALA A 70 -11.13 -3.57 -9.40
N LEU A 71 -9.79 -3.56 -9.36
CA LEU A 71 -8.98 -2.34 -9.31
C LEU A 71 -9.20 -1.48 -10.57
N LYS A 72 -9.74 -0.26 -10.39
CA LYS A 72 -9.91 0.75 -11.45
C LYS A 72 -8.62 1.53 -11.72
N GLY A 73 -7.86 1.80 -10.66
CA GLY A 73 -6.67 2.62 -10.69
C GLY A 73 -6.13 2.81 -9.27
N TRP A 74 -4.88 3.24 -9.18
CA TRP A 74 -4.24 3.60 -7.94
C TRP A 74 -3.19 4.67 -8.18
N GLU A 75 -2.88 5.42 -7.14
CA GLU A 75 -1.88 6.48 -7.11
C GLU A 75 -1.17 6.46 -5.76
N SER A 76 0.09 6.88 -5.75
CA SER A 76 0.85 7.16 -4.54
C SER A 76 1.07 8.66 -4.40
N HIS A 77 0.93 9.19 -3.19
CA HIS A 77 1.21 10.58 -2.85
C HIS A 77 2.41 10.61 -1.90
N GLY A 78 3.61 10.50 -2.46
CA GLY A 78 4.84 10.28 -1.70
C GLY A 78 4.95 8.87 -1.11
N SER A 79 5.97 8.64 -0.26
CA SER A 79 6.28 7.35 0.37
C SER A 79 5.26 6.87 1.42
N MET A 80 4.32 7.74 1.80
CA MET A 80 3.47 7.55 2.99
C MET A 80 1.98 7.42 2.69
N VAL A 81 1.52 7.66 1.46
CA VAL A 81 0.09 7.57 1.11
C VAL A 81 -0.12 6.84 -0.22
N ILE A 82 -0.97 5.80 -0.22
CA ILE A 82 -1.48 5.10 -1.40
C ILE A 82 -2.99 5.21 -1.40
N LYS A 83 -3.56 5.58 -2.54
CA LYS A 83 -4.98 5.55 -2.80
C LYS A 83 -5.28 4.59 -3.93
N ALA A 84 -6.17 3.63 -3.67
CA ALA A 84 -6.61 2.65 -4.64
C ALA A 84 -8.13 2.66 -4.79
N SER A 85 -8.61 2.69 -6.03
CA SER A 85 -10.03 2.74 -6.38
C SER A 85 -10.47 1.41 -6.96
N PHE A 86 -11.58 0.87 -6.48
CA PHE A 86 -12.12 -0.43 -6.86
C PHE A 86 -13.55 -0.31 -7.37
N LYS A 87 -13.89 -1.06 -8.42
CA LYS A 87 -15.27 -1.31 -8.82
C LYS A 87 -15.93 -2.17 -7.76
N THR A 88 -17.13 -1.78 -7.33
CA THR A 88 -17.95 -2.66 -6.50
C THR A 88 -18.93 -3.44 -7.38
N LYS A 89 -19.63 -4.42 -6.79
CA LYS A 89 -20.71 -5.15 -7.49
C LYS A 89 -21.86 -4.23 -7.92
N LYS A 90 -22.02 -3.07 -7.27
CA LYS A 90 -22.95 -2.02 -7.71
C LYS A 90 -22.18 -1.12 -8.66
N GLU A 91 -22.43 -1.22 -9.96
CA GLU A 91 -21.61 -0.56 -11.00
C GLU A 91 -21.46 0.96 -10.81
N GLN A 92 -22.46 1.61 -10.20
CA GLN A 92 -22.47 3.04 -9.92
C GLN A 92 -21.67 3.44 -8.65
N ILE A 93 -21.18 2.48 -7.88
CA ILE A 93 -20.44 2.71 -6.63
C ILE A 93 -18.98 2.29 -6.84
N THR A 94 -18.07 3.25 -6.64
CA THR A 94 -16.63 3.02 -6.54
C THR A 94 -16.25 3.02 -5.07
N MET A 95 -15.45 2.03 -4.65
CA MET A 95 -14.86 1.98 -3.31
C MET A 95 -13.42 2.51 -3.38
N ASN A 96 -13.06 3.45 -2.53
CA ASN A 96 -11.70 3.93 -2.40
C ASN A 96 -11.10 3.42 -1.09
N ILE A 97 -9.87 2.93 -1.15
CA ILE A 97 -9.06 2.58 0.01
C ILE A 97 -7.86 3.50 0.02
N ILE A 98 -7.65 4.17 1.15
CA ILE A 98 -6.46 4.99 1.39
C ILE A 98 -5.66 4.30 2.49
N GLN A 99 -4.44 3.89 2.17
CA GLN A 99 -3.47 3.41 3.13
C GLN A 99 -2.47 4.53 3.37
N CYS A 100 -2.30 4.91 4.64
CA CYS A 100 -1.34 5.93 5.01
C CYS A 100 -0.56 5.52 6.27
N HIS A 101 0.70 5.96 6.34
CA HIS A 101 1.47 5.96 7.57
C HIS A 101 1.60 7.40 8.06
N ALA A 102 1.00 7.71 9.22
CA ALA A 102 1.03 9.06 9.76
C ALA A 102 2.42 9.39 10.36
N PRO A 103 2.92 10.62 10.19
CA PRO A 103 4.17 11.05 10.79
C PRO A 103 4.10 10.97 12.33
N THR A 104 5.24 10.69 12.97
CA THR A 104 5.37 10.68 14.44
C THR A 104 5.49 12.10 14.99
N ASN A 105 5.35 12.25 16.32
CA ASN A 105 5.41 13.57 16.98
C ASN A 105 6.76 14.27 16.82
N ASP A 106 7.83 13.50 16.61
CA ASP A 106 9.21 14.00 16.52
C ASP A 106 9.55 14.61 15.14
N ILE A 107 8.64 14.47 14.16
CA ILE A 107 8.78 15.08 12.83
C ILE A 107 8.42 16.57 12.92
N ASP A 108 9.05 17.39 12.06
CA ASP A 108 8.79 18.82 11.97
C ASP A 108 7.32 19.11 11.60
N ASP A 109 6.77 20.21 12.12
CA ASP A 109 5.36 20.54 11.91
C ASP A 109 5.06 20.90 10.43
N ASP A 110 6.00 21.49 9.69
CA ASP A 110 5.83 21.77 8.26
C ASP A 110 5.72 20.46 7.45
N ASP A 111 6.50 19.45 7.82
CA ASP A 111 6.45 18.12 7.20
C ASP A 111 5.15 17.38 7.54
N LYS A 112 4.62 17.56 8.76
CA LYS A 112 3.30 17.03 9.15
C LYS A 112 2.19 17.70 8.35
N ASP A 113 2.23 19.01 8.21
CA ASP A 113 1.23 19.77 7.45
C ASP A 113 1.23 19.34 5.98
N GLN A 114 2.41 19.18 5.37
CA GLN A 114 2.54 18.65 4.02
C GLN A 114 1.92 17.25 3.88
N PHE A 115 2.07 16.36 4.88
CA PHE A 115 1.43 15.06 4.88
C PHE A 115 -0.11 15.18 4.90
N TYR A 116 -0.66 16.03 5.76
CA TYR A 116 -2.11 16.22 5.85
C TYR A 116 -2.71 16.87 4.61
N GLU A 117 -2.00 17.79 3.95
CA GLU A 117 -2.41 18.35 2.66
C GLU A 117 -2.49 17.28 1.57
N ARG A 118 -1.55 16.33 1.54
CA ARG A 118 -1.56 15.21 0.59
C ARG A 118 -2.68 14.19 0.85
N LEU A 119 -3.21 14.15 2.07
CA LEU A 119 -4.25 13.20 2.48
C LEU A 119 -5.68 13.68 2.13
N GLN A 120 -5.87 15.00 1.98
CA GLN A 120 -7.17 15.63 1.64
C GLN A 120 -7.62 15.33 0.20
#